data_AF-A0A2V2CPP5-F1
#
_entry.id   AF-A0A2V2CPP5-F1
#
_cell.length_a   1.000
_cell.length_b   1.000
_cell.length_c   1.000
_cell.angle_alpha   90.00
_cell.angle_beta   90.00
_cell.angle_gamma   90.00
#
_symmetry.space_group_name_H-M   'P 1'
#
loop_
_entity.id
_entity.type
_entity.pdbx_description
1 polymer ?
#
loop_
_entity_poly.entity_id
_entity_poly.type
_entity_poly.pdbx_seq_one_letter_code
_entity_poly.pdbx_strand_id
1 'polypeptide(L)'
;MYKNMNIKEYFLRNAHRVLKKPAGELKNPFLDPGSGYEGDLWDWDSYFTAKALCAAFSTCSDMEMKEAGCAREVVAAHIKGCVLNFLTAQENDGYIPIMLSGNGLFAGYFHGEHAKGIPLNQHKPFLCQAALQAGEFTGDYKWIDCDKLAAYLHYYEMRQFDVRSGLFIWQDDIMIGIDNNPTVYYRAPRSSADIYLNSFIVAEYDAMAEILRRNDKDATEYENKAATLRIAINGQMWDEHDGIYYSQDVGFVKTERSYNGFTFHEGFAPKWNTVPLKIRFWGCFLPLYAGICNKEQAERLCEHLTDPDVTGRYGIRTLARNEKMYNLEKSNN
;
A
#
# COMPACT_ATOMS: atom_id res chain seq x y z
N MET A 1 -20.32 -31.98 15.62
CA MET A 1 -20.06 -32.32 14.21
C MET A 1 -19.91 -31.03 13.42
N TYR A 2 -18.69 -30.60 13.12
CA TYR A 2 -18.50 -29.57 12.10
C TYR A 2 -18.76 -30.25 10.75
N LYS A 3 -19.86 -29.91 10.08
CA LYS A 3 -20.01 -30.21 8.65
C LYS A 3 -18.78 -29.60 7.97
N ASN A 4 -18.05 -30.39 7.17
CA ASN A 4 -17.01 -29.86 6.29
C ASN A 4 -17.68 -28.92 5.29
N MET A 5 -17.85 -27.67 5.68
CA MET A 5 -18.35 -26.61 4.83
C MET A 5 -17.24 -26.30 3.83
N ASN A 6 -17.53 -26.38 2.54
CA ASN A 6 -16.54 -26.00 1.54
C ASN A 6 -16.32 -24.47 1.60
N ILE A 7 -15.18 -24.00 1.08
CA ILE A 7 -14.78 -22.58 1.16
C ILE A 7 -15.85 -21.67 0.52
N LYS A 8 -16.47 -22.11 -0.58
CA LYS A 8 -17.53 -21.36 -1.27
C LYS A 8 -18.76 -21.16 -0.37
N GLU A 9 -19.23 -22.20 0.31
CA GLU A 9 -20.36 -22.14 1.23
C GLU A 9 -20.05 -21.25 2.45
N TYR A 10 -18.82 -21.35 3.00
CA TYR A 10 -18.37 -20.46 4.06
C TYR A 10 -18.42 -18.99 3.59
N PHE A 11 -17.88 -18.71 2.41
CA PHE A 11 -17.84 -17.38 1.82
C PHE A 11 -19.25 -16.82 1.63
N LEU A 12 -20.13 -17.53 0.92
CA LEU A 12 -21.50 -17.08 0.65
C LEU A 12 -22.29 -16.82 1.95
N ARG A 13 -22.03 -17.61 3.00
CA ARG A 13 -22.67 -17.40 4.30
C ARG A 13 -22.19 -16.15 5.04
N ASN A 14 -20.96 -15.68 4.81
CA ASN A 14 -20.31 -14.66 5.64
C ASN A 14 -19.94 -13.37 4.90
N ALA A 15 -19.88 -13.36 3.56
CA ALA A 15 -19.36 -12.25 2.77
C ALA A 15 -20.12 -10.94 3.00
N HIS A 16 -21.43 -10.97 3.28
CA HIS A 16 -22.18 -9.74 3.56
C HIS A 16 -21.75 -9.02 4.84
N ARG A 17 -21.01 -9.68 5.75
CA ARG A 17 -20.68 -9.13 7.06
C ARG A 17 -19.69 -7.97 6.99
N VAL A 18 -18.88 -7.92 5.93
CA VAL A 18 -17.94 -6.81 5.65
C VAL A 18 -18.62 -5.63 4.96
N LEU A 19 -19.87 -5.78 4.48
CA LEU A 19 -20.64 -4.72 3.83
C LEU A 19 -21.30 -3.84 4.92
N LYS A 20 -20.75 -2.65 5.14
CA LYS A 20 -21.23 -1.72 6.17
C LYS A 20 -22.04 -0.58 5.58
N LYS A 21 -23.11 -0.24 6.29
CA LYS A 21 -23.90 0.96 6.06
C LYS A 21 -23.09 2.21 6.43
N PRO A 22 -23.41 3.39 5.87
CA PRO A 22 -22.87 4.65 6.34
C PRO A 22 -22.95 4.79 7.87
N ALA A 23 -21.92 5.34 8.48
CA ALA A 23 -21.81 5.49 9.92
C ALA A 23 -21.04 6.76 10.28
N GLY A 24 -21.62 7.63 11.11
CA GLY A 24 -20.97 8.86 11.57
C GLY A 24 -20.50 9.75 10.41
N GLU A 25 -19.20 9.98 10.32
CA GLU A 25 -18.56 10.79 9.25
C GLU A 25 -18.47 10.05 7.91
N LEU A 26 -18.54 8.72 7.89
CA LEU A 26 -18.55 7.90 6.67
C LEU A 26 -19.94 7.94 6.02
N LYS A 27 -20.12 8.82 5.03
CA LYS A 27 -21.43 9.06 4.39
C LYS A 27 -21.81 8.03 3.34
N ASN A 28 -20.83 7.31 2.80
CA ASN A 28 -21.05 6.26 1.81
C ASN A 28 -20.95 4.87 2.48
N PRO A 29 -21.69 3.86 1.98
CA PRO A 29 -21.49 2.47 2.41
C PRO A 29 -20.05 2.03 2.11
N PHE A 30 -19.48 1.17 2.94
CA PHE A 30 -18.05 0.86 2.87
C PHE A 30 -17.75 -0.57 3.32
N LEU A 31 -16.52 -1.00 3.06
CA LEU A 31 -16.01 -2.30 3.48
C LEU A 31 -15.13 -2.13 4.71
N ASP A 32 -15.37 -2.95 5.72
CA ASP A 32 -14.47 -3.09 6.86
C ASP A 32 -13.77 -4.47 6.85
N PRO A 33 -12.64 -4.64 7.56
CA PRO A 33 -11.96 -5.94 7.65
C PRO A 33 -12.73 -6.98 8.48
N GLY A 34 -13.86 -6.61 9.08
CA GLY A 34 -14.61 -7.40 10.05
C GLY A 34 -13.95 -7.50 11.43
N SER A 35 -14.57 -8.27 12.31
CA SER A 35 -14.12 -8.47 13.71
C SER A 35 -14.08 -7.17 14.52
N GLY A 36 -13.09 -6.99 15.42
CA GLY A 36 -12.99 -5.87 16.37
C GLY A 36 -12.77 -4.48 15.76
N TYR A 37 -12.80 -4.35 14.44
CA TYR A 37 -12.67 -3.10 13.68
C TYR A 37 -14.02 -2.64 13.10
N GLU A 38 -15.12 -3.09 13.69
CA GLU A 38 -16.46 -2.82 13.17
C GLU A 38 -16.74 -1.32 13.10
N GLY A 39 -16.99 -0.83 11.89
CA GLY A 39 -17.30 0.58 11.64
C GLY A 39 -16.09 1.46 11.28
N ASP A 40 -14.89 0.88 11.17
CA ASP A 40 -13.68 1.56 10.71
C ASP A 40 -13.35 1.17 9.26
N LEU A 41 -13.16 2.17 8.42
CA LEU A 41 -12.71 2.03 7.04
C LEU A 41 -11.18 2.11 6.99
N TRP A 42 -10.54 0.97 6.71
CA TRP A 42 -9.10 0.85 6.55
C TRP A 42 -8.71 0.79 5.08
N ASP A 43 -7.68 1.55 4.70
CA ASP A 43 -7.21 1.75 3.33
C ASP A 43 -7.00 0.43 2.56
N TRP A 44 -5.95 -0.32 2.89
CA TRP A 44 -5.54 -1.52 2.18
C TRP A 44 -6.49 -2.71 2.41
N ASP A 45 -7.06 -2.85 3.61
CA ASP A 45 -8.04 -3.90 3.92
C ASP A 45 -9.27 -3.78 3.02
N SER A 46 -9.78 -2.56 2.84
CA SER A 46 -10.94 -2.31 1.99
C SER A 46 -10.63 -2.61 0.52
N TYR A 47 -9.41 -2.29 0.05
CA TYR A 47 -8.95 -2.62 -1.30
C TYR A 47 -8.92 -4.14 -1.56
N PHE A 48 -8.26 -4.92 -0.71
CA PHE A 48 -8.15 -6.37 -0.91
C PHE A 48 -9.49 -7.09 -0.67
N THR A 49 -10.32 -6.59 0.26
CA THR A 49 -11.68 -7.09 0.47
C THR A 49 -12.54 -6.85 -0.77
N ALA A 50 -12.48 -5.65 -1.36
CA ALA A 50 -13.15 -5.35 -2.61
C ALA A 50 -12.67 -6.26 -3.74
N LYS A 51 -11.37 -6.53 -3.82
CA LYS A 51 -10.78 -7.40 -4.85
C LYS A 51 -11.34 -8.82 -4.77
N ALA A 52 -11.44 -9.37 -3.56
CA ALA A 52 -12.03 -10.69 -3.33
C ALA A 52 -13.53 -10.72 -3.68
N LEU A 53 -14.31 -9.70 -3.28
CA LEU A 53 -15.73 -9.61 -3.61
C LEU A 53 -15.96 -9.50 -5.12
N CYS A 54 -15.17 -8.70 -5.84
CA CYS A 54 -15.26 -8.56 -7.28
C CYS A 54 -14.93 -9.89 -7.99
N ALA A 55 -13.85 -10.56 -7.57
CA ALA A 55 -13.44 -11.85 -8.13
C ALA A 55 -14.48 -12.96 -7.89
N ALA A 56 -15.22 -12.90 -6.77
CA ALA A 56 -16.25 -13.88 -6.45
C ALA A 56 -17.34 -13.98 -7.53
N PHE A 57 -17.66 -12.90 -8.25
CA PHE A 57 -18.62 -12.92 -9.36
C PHE A 57 -18.14 -13.70 -10.60
N SER A 58 -16.86 -14.11 -10.64
CA SER A 58 -16.35 -15.04 -11.67
C SER A 58 -16.51 -16.51 -11.27
N THR A 59 -16.87 -16.78 -10.01
CA THR A 59 -16.94 -18.15 -9.44
C THR A 59 -18.33 -18.51 -8.89
N CYS A 60 -19.05 -17.51 -8.39
CA CYS A 60 -20.42 -17.61 -7.89
C CYS A 60 -21.37 -16.96 -8.90
N SER A 61 -22.55 -17.54 -9.07
CA SER A 61 -23.61 -16.93 -9.87
C SER A 61 -24.14 -15.65 -9.21
N ASP A 62 -24.67 -14.73 -10.00
CA ASP A 62 -25.34 -13.52 -9.49
C ASP A 62 -26.48 -13.86 -8.51
N MET A 63 -27.17 -14.99 -8.71
CA MET A 63 -28.22 -15.46 -7.81
C MET A 63 -27.64 -15.87 -6.44
N GLU A 64 -26.57 -16.67 -6.41
CA GLU A 64 -25.88 -17.06 -5.17
C GLU A 64 -25.36 -15.82 -4.42
N MET A 65 -24.75 -14.88 -5.14
CA MET A 65 -24.23 -13.64 -4.56
C MET A 65 -25.36 -12.77 -3.99
N LYS A 66 -26.49 -12.68 -4.68
CA LYS A 66 -27.67 -11.95 -4.20
C LYS A 66 -28.28 -12.58 -2.95
N GLU A 67 -28.44 -13.91 -2.94
CA GLU A 67 -28.94 -14.66 -1.78
C GLU A 67 -28.00 -14.54 -0.57
N ALA A 68 -26.70 -14.43 -0.82
CA ALA A 68 -25.68 -14.17 0.20
C ALA A 68 -25.71 -12.74 0.77
N GLY A 69 -26.55 -11.84 0.25
CA GLY A 69 -26.59 -10.43 0.63
C GLY A 69 -25.53 -9.56 -0.07
N CYS A 70 -24.87 -10.10 -1.09
CA CYS A 70 -23.80 -9.46 -1.85
C CYS A 70 -24.22 -9.23 -3.31
N ALA A 71 -25.44 -8.76 -3.55
CA ALA A 71 -25.88 -8.43 -4.91
C ALA A 71 -24.93 -7.43 -5.57
N ARG A 72 -24.78 -7.49 -6.91
CA ARG A 72 -23.76 -6.74 -7.66
C ARG A 72 -23.84 -5.24 -7.39
N GLU A 73 -25.04 -4.69 -7.37
CA GLU A 73 -25.33 -3.28 -7.08
C GLU A 73 -24.95 -2.89 -5.64
N VAL A 74 -25.10 -3.81 -4.69
CA VAL A 74 -24.71 -3.59 -3.30
C VAL A 74 -23.19 -3.56 -3.20
N VAL A 75 -22.50 -4.56 -3.76
CA VAL A 75 -21.03 -4.60 -3.78
C VAL A 75 -20.47 -3.36 -4.49
N ALA A 76 -21.02 -3.00 -5.64
CA ALA A 76 -20.66 -1.79 -6.39
C ALA A 76 -20.76 -0.52 -5.53
N ALA A 77 -21.87 -0.34 -4.80
CA ALA A 77 -22.04 0.81 -3.92
C ALA A 77 -20.98 0.85 -2.80
N HIS A 78 -20.64 -0.28 -2.20
CA HIS A 78 -19.68 -0.35 -1.09
C HIS A 78 -18.24 -0.11 -1.56
N ILE A 79 -17.82 -0.70 -2.69
CA ILE A 79 -16.46 -0.49 -3.21
C ILE A 79 -16.25 0.95 -3.69
N LYS A 80 -17.25 1.56 -4.34
CA LYS A 80 -17.22 3.00 -4.67
C LYS A 80 -17.21 3.84 -3.41
N GLY A 81 -18.02 3.47 -2.42
CA GLY A 81 -18.14 4.22 -1.19
C GLY A 81 -16.87 4.23 -0.33
N CYS A 82 -16.06 3.17 -0.34
CA CYS A 82 -14.72 3.18 0.25
C CYS A 82 -13.87 4.33 -0.32
N VAL A 83 -13.79 4.42 -1.65
CA VAL A 83 -13.03 5.47 -2.34
C VAL A 83 -13.62 6.85 -2.04
N LEU A 84 -14.94 7.01 -2.17
CA LEU A 84 -15.61 8.29 -1.96
C LEU A 84 -15.46 8.81 -0.52
N ASN A 85 -15.45 7.93 0.48
CA ASN A 85 -15.23 8.32 1.87
C ASN A 85 -13.80 8.86 2.07
N PHE A 86 -12.77 8.20 1.52
CA PHE A 86 -11.40 8.71 1.56
C PHE A 86 -11.23 10.03 0.81
N LEU A 87 -11.78 10.15 -0.40
CA LEU A 87 -11.73 11.40 -1.17
C LEU A 87 -12.51 12.54 -0.48
N THR A 88 -13.56 12.22 0.28
CA THR A 88 -14.29 13.21 1.09
C THR A 88 -13.45 13.69 2.26
N ALA A 89 -12.65 12.80 2.87
CA ALA A 89 -11.78 13.11 3.99
C ALA A 89 -10.42 13.73 3.58
N GLN A 90 -10.21 13.98 2.28
CA GLN A 90 -8.99 14.61 1.81
C GLN A 90 -8.88 16.06 2.30
N GLU A 91 -7.70 16.41 2.83
CA GLU A 91 -7.35 17.76 3.24
C GLU A 91 -6.96 18.64 2.05
N ASN A 92 -6.93 19.96 2.26
CA ASN A 92 -6.64 20.93 1.20
C ASN A 92 -5.25 20.76 0.55
N ASP A 93 -4.28 20.17 1.26
CA ASP A 93 -2.94 19.90 0.75
C ASP A 93 -2.79 18.50 0.11
N GLY A 94 -3.89 17.75 0.00
CA GLY A 94 -3.94 16.43 -0.61
C GLY A 94 -3.77 15.26 0.37
N TYR A 95 -3.45 15.52 1.65
CA TYR A 95 -3.35 14.49 2.68
C TYR A 95 -4.66 13.73 2.83
N ILE A 96 -4.57 12.41 2.94
CA ILE A 96 -5.71 11.54 3.27
C ILE A 96 -5.34 10.69 4.48
N PRO A 97 -6.16 10.69 5.55
CA PRO A 97 -5.96 9.79 6.69
C PRO A 97 -5.85 8.32 6.29
N ILE A 98 -5.01 7.58 6.99
CA ILE A 98 -4.74 6.18 6.71
C ILE A 98 -5.93 5.24 6.96
N MET A 99 -6.83 5.69 7.83
CA MET A 99 -8.07 5.02 8.16
C MET A 99 -9.11 6.08 8.54
N LEU A 100 -10.38 5.78 8.34
CA LEU A 100 -11.49 6.65 8.70
C LEU A 100 -12.44 5.93 9.64
N SER A 101 -12.82 6.58 10.73
CA SER A 101 -13.70 6.01 11.74
C SER A 101 -15.01 6.77 11.76
N GLY A 102 -16.13 6.05 11.68
CA GLY A 102 -17.44 6.69 11.76
C GLY A 102 -17.69 7.30 13.16
N ASN A 103 -17.49 6.49 14.21
CA ASN A 103 -17.70 6.86 15.62
C ASN A 103 -16.74 6.12 16.56
N GLY A 104 -15.67 5.52 16.04
CA GLY A 104 -14.74 4.67 16.79
C GLY A 104 -13.64 5.45 17.49
N LEU A 105 -12.69 4.71 18.07
CA LEU A 105 -11.63 5.24 18.92
C LEU A 105 -10.78 6.32 18.24
N PHE A 106 -10.57 6.19 16.93
CA PHE A 106 -9.70 7.08 16.13
C PHE A 106 -10.48 8.15 15.36
N ALA A 107 -11.78 8.34 15.64
CA ALA A 107 -12.57 9.39 15.00
C ALA A 107 -11.92 10.77 15.21
N GLY A 108 -11.63 11.47 14.10
CA GLY A 108 -10.98 12.78 14.08
C GLY A 108 -9.50 12.82 14.48
N TYR A 109 -8.89 11.70 14.89
CA TYR A 109 -7.50 11.68 15.37
C TYR A 109 -6.50 12.17 14.31
N PHE A 110 -6.50 11.54 13.13
CA PHE A 110 -5.55 11.87 12.05
C PHE A 110 -5.72 13.29 11.49
N HIS A 111 -6.96 13.77 11.40
CA HIS A 111 -7.24 15.16 11.04
C HIS A 111 -6.65 16.12 12.08
N GLY A 112 -6.87 15.82 13.37
CA GLY A 112 -6.36 16.64 14.48
C GLY A 112 -4.83 16.68 14.54
N GLU A 113 -4.15 15.56 14.32
CA GLU A 113 -2.69 15.50 14.31
C GLU A 113 -2.10 16.21 13.07
N HIS A 114 -2.69 16.03 11.89
CA HIS A 114 -2.29 16.75 10.67
C HIS A 114 -2.47 18.27 10.83
N ALA A 115 -3.57 18.72 11.42
CA ALA A 115 -3.82 20.13 11.71
C ALA A 115 -2.78 20.75 12.67
N LYS A 116 -2.14 19.94 13.52
CA LYS A 116 -1.02 20.36 14.38
C LYS A 116 0.33 20.39 13.64
N GLY A 117 0.37 19.98 12.37
CA GLY A 117 1.57 19.90 11.56
C GLY A 117 2.45 18.69 11.89
N ILE A 118 1.91 17.67 12.55
CA ILE A 118 2.63 16.43 12.85
C ILE A 118 2.77 15.64 11.53
N PRO A 119 3.99 15.27 11.10
CA PRO A 119 4.17 14.43 9.92
C PRO A 119 3.57 13.05 10.17
N LEU A 120 2.63 12.63 9.32
CA LEU A 120 1.95 11.34 9.42
C LEU A 120 2.06 10.58 8.11
N ASN A 121 2.07 9.25 8.20
CA ASN A 121 1.85 8.41 7.04
C ASN A 121 0.41 8.61 6.54
N GLN A 122 0.25 8.96 5.26
CA GLN A 122 -1.06 9.03 4.64
C GLN A 122 -1.58 7.65 4.22
N HIS A 123 -2.84 7.61 3.76
CA HIS A 123 -3.47 6.48 3.09
C HIS A 123 -2.49 5.71 2.20
N LYS A 124 -2.21 4.45 2.55
CA LYS A 124 -1.31 3.55 1.83
C LYS A 124 -1.62 3.53 0.33
N PRO A 125 -0.66 3.27 -0.55
CA PRO A 125 -0.83 3.36 -2.00
C PRO A 125 -1.80 2.33 -2.59
N PHE A 126 -3.11 2.55 -2.39
CA PHE A 126 -4.22 1.71 -2.87
C PHE A 126 -5.44 2.52 -3.35
N LEU A 127 -5.43 3.85 -3.30
CA LEU A 127 -6.63 4.64 -3.56
C LEU A 127 -6.96 4.72 -5.05
N CYS A 128 -5.98 4.98 -5.92
CA CYS A 128 -6.17 4.93 -7.37
C CYS A 128 -6.46 3.50 -7.82
N GLN A 129 -5.76 2.50 -7.25
CA GLN A 129 -6.04 1.09 -7.55
C GLN A 129 -7.48 0.69 -7.13
N ALA A 130 -7.96 1.14 -5.97
CA ALA A 130 -9.32 0.90 -5.52
C ALA A 130 -10.36 1.58 -6.42
N ALA A 131 -10.10 2.84 -6.82
CA ALA A 131 -10.94 3.57 -7.75
C ALA A 131 -11.02 2.88 -9.12
N LEU A 132 -9.88 2.45 -9.66
CA LEU A 132 -9.81 1.72 -10.92
C LEU A 132 -10.59 0.41 -10.85
N GLN A 133 -10.35 -0.40 -9.83
CA GLN A 133 -11.05 -1.67 -9.61
C GLN A 133 -12.57 -1.48 -9.51
N ALA A 134 -13.02 -0.45 -8.78
CA ALA A 134 -14.43 -0.13 -8.69
C ALA A 134 -15.01 0.34 -10.04
N GLY A 135 -14.24 1.09 -10.82
CA GLY A 135 -14.60 1.47 -12.18
C GLY A 135 -14.75 0.27 -13.11
N GLU A 136 -13.78 -0.64 -13.11
CA GLU A 136 -13.80 -1.88 -13.89
C GLU A 136 -14.97 -2.79 -13.53
N PHE A 137 -15.21 -2.99 -12.22
CA PHE A 137 -16.29 -3.85 -11.75
C PHE A 137 -17.67 -3.33 -12.14
N THR A 138 -17.83 -2.01 -12.22
CA THR A 138 -19.11 -1.35 -12.52
C THR A 138 -19.27 -0.91 -13.97
N GLY A 139 -18.19 -0.94 -14.76
CA GLY A 139 -18.16 -0.38 -16.10
C GLY A 139 -18.36 1.14 -16.14
N ASP A 140 -18.09 1.84 -15.03
CA ASP A 140 -18.34 3.27 -14.87
C ASP A 140 -17.19 3.95 -14.13
N TYR A 141 -16.51 4.85 -14.84
CA TYR A 141 -15.35 5.60 -14.35
C TYR A 141 -15.67 7.09 -14.12
N LYS A 142 -16.85 7.57 -14.53
CA LYS A 142 -17.17 9.01 -14.55
C LYS A 142 -17.35 9.62 -13.17
N TRP A 143 -17.62 8.79 -12.17
CA TRP A 143 -17.75 9.20 -10.78
C TRP A 143 -16.39 9.43 -10.10
N ILE A 144 -15.28 8.99 -10.71
CA ILE A 144 -13.95 9.07 -10.13
C ILE A 144 -13.42 10.49 -10.25
N ASP A 145 -13.20 11.14 -9.11
CA ASP A 145 -12.62 12.47 -9.03
C ASP A 145 -11.10 12.41 -9.27
N CYS A 146 -10.70 12.63 -10.52
CA CYS A 146 -9.30 12.57 -10.93
C CYS A 146 -8.45 13.66 -10.25
N ASP A 147 -9.03 14.83 -9.95
CA ASP A 147 -8.27 15.95 -9.41
C ASP A 147 -7.91 15.70 -7.95
N LYS A 148 -8.82 15.07 -7.19
CA LYS A 148 -8.52 14.59 -5.83
C LYS A 148 -7.51 13.45 -5.81
N LEU A 149 -7.60 12.49 -6.74
CA LEU A 149 -6.58 11.45 -6.87
C LEU A 149 -5.20 12.03 -7.21
N ALA A 150 -5.16 13.04 -8.08
CA ALA A 150 -3.93 13.77 -8.38
C ALA A 150 -3.35 14.45 -7.14
N ALA A 151 -4.17 15.14 -6.34
CA ALA A 151 -3.74 15.78 -5.09
C ALA A 151 -3.20 14.77 -4.07
N TYR A 152 -3.80 13.58 -3.98
CA TYR A 152 -3.34 12.48 -3.12
C TYR A 152 -1.93 12.00 -3.49
N LEU A 153 -1.68 11.77 -4.79
CA LEU A 153 -0.36 11.39 -5.29
C LEU A 153 0.65 12.52 -5.11
N HIS A 154 0.23 13.76 -5.33
CA HIS A 154 1.09 14.92 -5.12
C HIS A 154 1.52 15.06 -3.66
N TYR A 155 0.68 14.72 -2.70
CA TYR A 155 1.08 14.72 -1.28
C TYR A 155 2.23 13.75 -1.01
N TYR A 156 2.21 12.54 -1.61
CA TYR A 156 3.34 11.60 -1.52
C TYR A 156 4.62 12.24 -2.05
N GLU A 157 4.56 12.86 -3.23
CA GLU A 157 5.71 13.52 -3.87
C GLU A 157 6.28 14.68 -3.02
N MET A 158 5.41 15.40 -2.32
CA MET A 158 5.80 16.56 -1.52
C MET A 158 6.28 16.21 -0.12
N ARG A 159 5.72 15.17 0.49
CA ARG A 159 5.91 14.88 1.92
C ARG A 159 6.60 13.56 2.20
N GLN A 160 6.53 12.60 1.30
CA GLN A 160 6.99 11.22 1.51
C GLN A 160 7.93 10.74 0.39
N PHE A 161 8.74 11.66 -0.16
CA PHE A 161 9.69 11.38 -1.22
C PHE A 161 11.10 11.84 -0.83
N ASP A 162 12.10 11.01 -1.10
CA ASP A 162 13.51 11.35 -0.96
C ASP A 162 14.11 11.69 -2.33
N VAL A 163 14.41 12.97 -2.55
CA VAL A 163 14.92 13.49 -3.83
C VAL A 163 16.26 12.86 -4.21
N ARG A 164 17.10 12.49 -3.23
CA ARG A 164 18.44 11.95 -3.49
C ARG A 164 18.37 10.56 -4.12
N SER A 165 17.56 9.68 -3.57
CA SER A 165 17.38 8.31 -4.08
C SER A 165 16.35 8.21 -5.19
N GLY A 166 15.41 9.16 -5.26
CA GLY A 166 14.26 9.07 -6.17
C GLY A 166 13.20 8.07 -5.70
N LEU A 167 13.18 7.75 -4.40
CA LEU A 167 12.29 6.76 -3.80
C LEU A 167 11.33 7.40 -2.79
N PHE A 168 10.20 6.75 -2.59
CA PHE A 168 9.23 7.10 -1.54
C PHE A 168 9.63 6.52 -0.19
N ILE A 169 9.30 7.24 0.88
CA ILE A 169 9.65 6.91 2.26
C ILE A 169 8.42 6.99 3.17
N TRP A 170 8.43 6.19 4.23
CA TRP A 170 7.51 6.37 5.33
C TRP A 170 7.95 7.57 6.19
N GLN A 171 6.99 8.30 6.77
CA GLN A 171 7.28 9.33 7.78
C GLN A 171 7.88 8.68 9.03
N ASP A 172 7.22 7.64 9.52
CA ASP A 172 7.58 6.83 10.67
C ASP A 172 7.05 5.39 10.50
N ASP A 173 7.12 4.57 11.54
CA ASP A 173 6.67 3.18 11.53
C ASP A 173 5.18 2.99 11.88
N ILE A 174 4.43 4.08 12.07
CA ILE A 174 3.03 4.00 12.51
C ILE A 174 2.13 3.67 11.32
N MET A 175 1.38 2.58 11.46
CA MET A 175 0.33 2.14 10.53
C MET A 175 0.80 1.91 9.09
N ILE A 176 2.05 1.49 8.90
CA ILE A 176 2.63 1.15 7.58
C ILE A 176 2.03 -0.13 6.95
N GLY A 177 1.08 -0.80 7.64
CA GLY A 177 0.38 -2.02 7.21
C GLY A 177 1.11 -3.30 7.61
N ILE A 178 2.44 -3.28 7.53
CA ILE A 178 3.30 -4.33 8.10
C ILE A 178 3.92 -3.78 9.38
N ASP A 179 3.13 -3.67 10.44
CA ASP A 179 3.46 -2.89 11.66
C ASP A 179 4.84 -3.17 12.25
N ASN A 180 5.32 -4.43 12.20
CA ASN A 180 6.64 -4.82 12.69
C ASN A 180 7.65 -5.10 11.58
N ASN A 181 7.50 -4.52 10.38
CA ASN A 181 8.45 -4.63 9.28
C ASN A 181 9.82 -4.12 9.74
N PRO A 182 10.84 -4.98 9.90
CA PRO A 182 12.13 -4.57 10.46
C PRO A 182 12.92 -3.61 9.55
N THR A 183 12.47 -3.41 8.31
CA THR A 183 13.03 -2.40 7.40
C THR A 183 12.49 -0.99 7.67
N VAL A 184 11.52 -0.81 8.59
CA VAL A 184 10.91 0.48 8.95
C VAL A 184 10.72 0.61 10.47
N TYR A 185 10.21 -0.45 11.12
CA TYR A 185 9.90 -0.52 12.56
C TYR A 185 11.11 -0.18 13.44
N TYR A 186 10.92 0.74 14.39
CA TYR A 186 11.95 1.22 15.32
C TYR A 186 13.19 1.81 14.65
N ARG A 187 13.09 2.24 13.39
CA ARG A 187 14.14 2.98 12.70
C ARG A 187 13.93 4.49 12.87
N ALA A 188 14.95 5.27 12.55
CA ALA A 188 14.81 6.73 12.56
C ALA A 188 13.68 7.15 11.61
N PRO A 189 12.82 8.11 11.99
CA PRO A 189 11.80 8.65 11.09
C PRO A 189 12.41 9.08 9.75
N ARG A 190 11.68 8.87 8.66
CA ARG A 190 12.10 9.27 7.29
C ARG A 190 13.44 8.68 6.83
N SER A 191 13.90 7.58 7.43
CA SER A 191 15.17 6.93 7.05
C SER A 191 14.99 5.74 6.11
N SER A 192 13.76 5.29 5.87
CA SER A 192 13.51 3.99 5.23
C SER A 192 12.68 4.16 3.96
N ALA A 193 13.30 3.87 2.82
CA ALA A 193 12.62 3.69 1.54
C ALA A 193 12.22 2.21 1.41
N ASP A 194 10.98 1.93 1.76
CA ASP A 194 10.44 0.57 1.82
C ASP A 194 10.05 0.06 0.42
N ILE A 195 10.47 -1.17 0.07
CA ILE A 195 10.16 -1.77 -1.23
C ILE A 195 8.66 -1.97 -1.41
N TYR A 196 7.92 -2.22 -0.32
CA TYR A 196 6.46 -2.30 -0.32
C TYR A 196 5.83 -0.99 -0.78
N LEU A 197 6.19 0.13 -0.12
CA LEU A 197 5.67 1.45 -0.45
C LEU A 197 5.96 1.81 -1.92
N ASN A 198 7.21 1.67 -2.33
CA ASN A 198 7.64 2.05 -3.67
C ASN A 198 6.98 1.19 -4.77
N SER A 199 6.86 -0.13 -4.55
CA SER A 199 6.21 -1.02 -5.51
C SER A 199 4.74 -0.67 -5.71
N PHE A 200 4.03 -0.32 -4.63
CA PHE A 200 2.62 0.04 -4.74
C PHE A 200 2.41 1.48 -5.22
N ILE A 201 3.33 2.42 -5.00
CA ILE A 201 3.25 3.76 -5.64
C ILE A 201 3.37 3.63 -7.16
N VAL A 202 4.21 2.73 -7.67
CA VAL A 202 4.21 2.41 -9.11
C VAL A 202 2.83 1.96 -9.57
N ALA A 203 2.19 1.04 -8.83
CA ALA A 203 0.85 0.56 -9.17
C ALA A 203 -0.22 1.66 -9.05
N GLU A 204 -0.07 2.62 -8.15
CA GLU A 204 -0.93 3.81 -8.06
C GLU A 204 -0.80 4.71 -9.29
N TYR A 205 0.44 4.97 -9.75
CA TYR A 205 0.65 5.75 -10.96
C TYR A 205 0.11 5.05 -12.22
N ASP A 206 0.30 3.74 -12.35
CA ASP A 206 -0.30 2.96 -13.44
C ASP A 206 -1.84 3.03 -13.38
N ALA A 207 -2.42 2.91 -12.19
CA ALA A 207 -3.87 2.97 -12.00
C ALA A 207 -4.43 4.36 -12.33
N MET A 208 -3.74 5.43 -11.93
CA MET A 208 -4.12 6.80 -12.26
C MET A 208 -4.08 7.03 -13.78
N ALA A 209 -3.03 6.56 -14.46
CA ALA A 209 -2.92 6.62 -15.91
C ALA A 209 -4.08 5.90 -16.62
N GLU A 210 -4.44 4.69 -16.16
CA GLU A 210 -5.60 3.96 -16.70
C GLU A 210 -6.93 4.70 -16.44
N ILE A 211 -7.14 5.25 -15.24
CA ILE A 211 -8.35 6.04 -14.91
C ILE A 211 -8.48 7.25 -15.85
N LEU A 212 -7.38 7.96 -16.10
CA LEU A 212 -7.37 9.09 -17.02
C LEU A 212 -7.71 8.66 -18.45
N ARG A 213 -7.11 7.58 -18.95
CA ARG A 213 -7.44 7.01 -20.27
C ARG A 213 -8.92 6.63 -20.38
N ARG A 214 -9.50 6.03 -19.34
CA ARG A 214 -10.93 5.66 -19.29
C ARG A 214 -11.88 6.86 -19.24
N ASN A 215 -11.36 8.04 -18.89
CA ASN A 215 -12.09 9.30 -18.87
C ASN A 215 -11.68 10.23 -20.03
N ASP A 216 -11.02 9.71 -21.07
CA ASP A 216 -10.55 10.47 -22.24
C ASP A 216 -9.65 11.68 -21.87
N LYS A 217 -8.87 11.56 -20.79
CA LYS A 217 -7.89 12.56 -20.32
C LYS A 217 -6.45 12.11 -20.64
N ASP A 218 -5.53 13.07 -20.68
CA ASP A 218 -4.10 12.80 -20.89
C ASP A 218 -3.49 12.08 -19.67
N ALA A 219 -2.87 10.92 -19.91
CA ALA A 219 -2.24 10.08 -18.89
C ALA A 219 -0.70 10.18 -18.86
N THR A 220 -0.11 10.94 -19.80
CA THR A 220 1.34 10.97 -20.07
C THR A 220 2.16 11.32 -18.83
N GLU A 221 1.68 12.23 -17.98
CA GLU A 221 2.37 12.61 -16.75
C GLU A 221 2.59 11.39 -15.83
N TYR A 222 1.54 10.62 -15.57
CA TYR A 222 1.58 9.50 -14.63
C TYR A 222 2.30 8.29 -15.21
N GLU A 223 2.23 8.08 -16.53
CA GLU A 223 3.05 7.08 -17.23
C GLU A 223 4.54 7.39 -17.07
N ASN A 224 4.94 8.65 -17.22
CA ASN A 224 6.32 9.09 -17.02
C ASN A 224 6.76 8.98 -15.55
N LYS A 225 5.87 9.30 -14.60
CA LYS A 225 6.14 9.14 -13.16
C LYS A 225 6.35 7.66 -12.79
N ALA A 226 5.48 6.76 -13.27
CA ALA A 226 5.65 5.32 -13.09
C ALA A 226 6.97 4.83 -13.69
N ALA A 227 7.28 5.20 -14.93
CA ALA A 227 8.53 4.82 -15.60
C ALA A 227 9.78 5.32 -14.83
N THR A 228 9.75 6.56 -14.34
CA THR A 228 10.84 7.13 -13.55
C THR A 228 11.03 6.38 -12.24
N LEU A 229 9.95 6.07 -11.53
CA LEU A 229 10.03 5.31 -10.27
C LEU A 229 10.51 3.87 -10.50
N ARG A 230 10.09 3.22 -11.59
CA ARG A 230 10.62 1.88 -11.98
C ARG A 230 12.13 1.91 -12.17
N ILE A 231 12.66 2.96 -12.79
CA ILE A 231 14.11 3.15 -12.97
C ILE A 231 14.79 3.33 -11.61
N ALA A 232 14.24 4.15 -10.71
CA ALA A 232 14.78 4.35 -9.37
C ALA A 232 14.78 3.05 -8.55
N ILE A 233 13.68 2.29 -8.55
CA ILE A 233 13.58 1.00 -7.84
C ILE A 233 14.60 0.01 -8.40
N ASN A 234 14.72 -0.13 -9.72
CA ASN A 234 15.72 -1.01 -10.32
C ASN A 234 17.16 -0.57 -10.08
N GLY A 235 17.42 0.74 -10.00
CA GLY A 235 18.77 1.27 -9.77
C GLY A 235 19.21 1.26 -8.31
N GLN A 236 18.27 1.38 -7.36
CA GLN A 236 18.57 1.54 -5.93
C GLN A 236 18.20 0.31 -5.10
N MET A 237 17.11 -0.40 -5.44
CA MET A 237 16.54 -1.46 -4.60
C MET A 237 16.89 -2.87 -5.07
N TRP A 238 17.24 -3.06 -6.34
CA TRP A 238 17.73 -4.36 -6.86
C TRP A 238 19.17 -4.62 -6.40
N ASP A 239 19.39 -5.75 -5.73
CA ASP A 239 20.73 -6.20 -5.37
C ASP A 239 21.23 -7.23 -6.40
N GLU A 240 22.21 -6.82 -7.20
CA GLU A 240 22.75 -7.63 -8.28
C GLU A 240 23.49 -8.88 -7.79
N HIS A 241 24.04 -8.86 -6.58
CA HIS A 241 24.72 -10.02 -6.02
C HIS A 241 23.71 -11.08 -5.57
N ASP A 242 22.66 -10.66 -4.87
CA ASP A 242 21.69 -11.57 -4.28
C ASP A 242 20.58 -11.97 -5.26
N GLY A 243 20.29 -11.17 -6.31
CA GLY A 243 19.19 -11.44 -7.24
C GLY A 243 17.80 -11.15 -6.68
N ILE A 244 17.71 -10.21 -5.74
CA ILE A 244 16.47 -9.87 -5.02
C ILE A 244 16.42 -8.36 -4.72
N TYR A 245 15.22 -7.82 -4.52
CA TYR A 245 15.04 -6.43 -4.10
C TYR A 245 15.06 -6.30 -2.59
N TYR A 246 15.72 -5.26 -2.09
CA TYR A 246 15.70 -4.88 -0.67
C TYR A 246 15.20 -3.45 -0.49
N SER A 247 14.47 -3.24 0.61
CA SER A 247 14.25 -1.90 1.15
C SER A 247 15.59 -1.21 1.42
N GLN A 248 15.59 0.12 1.44
CA GLN A 248 16.80 0.93 1.45
C GLN A 248 16.82 1.88 2.64
N ASP A 249 17.98 2.05 3.26
CA ASP A 249 18.27 3.14 4.18
C ASP A 249 18.65 4.39 3.37
N VAL A 250 17.93 5.48 3.62
CA VAL A 250 18.17 6.83 3.07
C VAL A 250 18.54 7.84 4.15
N GLY A 251 18.64 7.41 5.41
CA GLY A 251 18.90 8.23 6.61
C GLY A 251 20.34 8.74 6.74
N PHE A 252 20.94 9.21 5.65
CA PHE A 252 22.32 9.71 5.64
C PHE A 252 22.43 11.04 6.38
N VAL A 253 23.11 11.03 7.52
CA VAL A 253 23.45 12.24 8.27
C VAL A 253 24.93 12.57 8.10
N LYS A 254 25.22 13.76 7.55
CA LYS A 254 26.59 14.30 7.59
C LYS A 254 26.83 14.92 8.97
N THR A 255 27.83 14.42 9.69
CA THR A 255 28.28 15.05 10.93
C THR A 255 29.05 16.32 10.60
N GLU A 256 28.49 17.48 10.92
CA GLU A 256 29.18 18.76 10.77
C GLU A 256 30.19 18.94 11.90
N ARG A 257 31.48 18.87 11.56
CA ARG A 257 32.59 19.08 12.50
C ARG A 257 33.70 19.83 11.81
N SER A 258 34.20 20.87 12.48
CA SER A 258 35.36 21.64 12.05
C SER A 258 36.25 21.99 13.24
N TYR A 259 37.54 22.18 12.98
CA TYR A 259 38.53 22.63 13.96
C TYR A 259 39.63 23.43 13.27
N ASN A 260 39.94 24.63 13.77
CA ASN A 260 40.99 25.52 13.22
C ASN A 260 40.94 25.70 11.69
N GLY A 261 39.75 25.89 11.12
CA GLY A 261 39.57 26.08 9.67
C GLY A 261 39.65 24.80 8.84
N PHE A 262 39.82 23.63 9.45
CA PHE A 262 39.68 22.33 8.79
C PHE A 262 38.27 21.78 9.00
N THR A 263 37.58 21.45 7.91
CA THR A 263 36.25 20.81 7.94
C THR A 263 36.39 19.33 7.61
N PHE A 264 35.92 18.47 8.52
CA PHE A 264 35.96 17.03 8.29
C PHE A 264 35.03 16.65 7.13
N HIS A 265 35.51 15.79 6.23
CA HIS A 265 34.76 15.25 5.09
C HIS A 265 34.23 16.30 4.08
N GLU A 266 34.81 17.49 4.01
CA GLU A 266 34.36 18.58 3.11
C GLU A 266 34.26 18.18 1.62
N GLY A 267 35.09 17.24 1.17
CA GLY A 267 35.06 16.68 -0.19
C GLY A 267 34.68 15.19 -0.29
N PHE A 268 34.22 14.57 0.80
CA PHE A 268 33.97 13.11 0.86
C PHE A 268 32.48 12.77 0.98
N ALA A 269 31.64 13.39 0.15
CA ALA A 269 30.24 13.00 0.05
C ALA A 269 30.12 11.55 -0.47
N PRO A 270 29.20 10.73 0.06
CA PRO A 270 28.89 9.41 -0.49
C PRO A 270 28.58 9.49 -1.99
N LYS A 271 29.10 8.53 -2.76
CA LYS A 271 28.78 8.39 -4.20
C LYS A 271 27.54 7.51 -4.46
N TRP A 272 26.93 7.00 -3.39
CA TRP A 272 25.72 6.19 -3.41
C TRP A 272 24.58 6.95 -2.74
N ASN A 273 23.35 6.65 -3.12
CA ASN A 273 22.16 7.34 -2.62
C ASN A 273 21.44 6.57 -1.51
N THR A 274 21.69 5.27 -1.41
CA THR A 274 21.02 4.34 -0.49
C THR A 274 22.00 3.30 0.08
N VAL A 275 21.65 2.68 1.21
CA VAL A 275 22.28 1.44 1.69
C VAL A 275 21.21 0.34 1.78
N PRO A 276 21.43 -0.86 1.23
CA PRO A 276 20.42 -1.91 1.28
C PRO A 276 20.21 -2.43 2.70
N LEU A 277 18.94 -2.48 3.12
CA LEU A 277 18.49 -3.20 4.31
C LEU A 277 18.28 -4.65 3.90
N LYS A 278 19.37 -5.45 3.91
CA LYS A 278 19.39 -6.86 3.49
C LYS A 278 18.57 -7.75 4.44
N ILE A 279 17.25 -7.64 4.35
CA ILE A 279 16.26 -8.39 5.10
C ILE A 279 15.27 -8.97 4.09
N ARG A 280 15.20 -10.30 4.01
CA ARG A 280 14.32 -11.03 3.11
C ARG A 280 12.94 -11.17 3.73
N PHE A 281 12.00 -10.37 3.26
CA PHE A 281 10.59 -10.44 3.62
C PHE A 281 9.73 -10.52 2.36
N TRP A 282 8.42 -10.79 2.52
CA TRP A 282 7.53 -10.99 1.37
C TRP A 282 7.47 -9.78 0.42
N GLY A 283 7.71 -8.56 0.93
CA GLY A 283 7.72 -7.33 0.13
C GLY A 283 8.82 -7.29 -0.92
N CYS A 284 9.92 -8.04 -0.74
CA CYS A 284 10.99 -8.18 -1.73
C CYS A 284 10.50 -8.72 -3.10
N PHE A 285 9.32 -9.36 -3.13
CA PHE A 285 8.72 -9.95 -4.33
C PHE A 285 7.67 -9.04 -4.99
N LEU A 286 7.26 -7.94 -4.35
CA LEU A 286 6.28 -7.01 -4.89
C LEU A 286 6.66 -6.34 -6.22
N PRO A 287 7.94 -6.16 -6.56
CA PRO A 287 8.34 -5.74 -7.91
C PRO A 287 7.84 -6.66 -9.03
N LEU A 288 7.62 -7.96 -8.78
CA LEU A 288 6.96 -8.85 -9.75
C LEU A 288 5.50 -8.45 -9.95
N TYR A 289 4.78 -8.24 -8.85
CA TYR A 289 3.36 -7.86 -8.87
C TYR A 289 3.15 -6.52 -9.58
N ALA A 290 4.01 -5.54 -9.29
CA ALA A 290 3.92 -4.19 -9.84
C ALA A 290 4.49 -4.08 -11.27
N GLY A 291 4.98 -5.17 -11.88
CA GLY A 291 5.55 -5.15 -13.23
C GLY A 291 6.85 -4.35 -13.36
N ILE A 292 7.65 -4.28 -12.29
CA ILE A 292 8.90 -3.51 -12.23
C ILE A 292 10.08 -4.31 -12.80
N CYS A 293 10.07 -5.64 -12.58
CA CYS A 293 11.13 -6.53 -13.02
C CYS A 293 11.19 -6.61 -14.54
N ASN A 294 12.41 -6.58 -15.09
CA ASN A 294 12.64 -7.17 -16.40
C ASN A 294 12.59 -8.71 -16.33
N LYS A 295 12.67 -9.38 -17.49
CA LYS A 295 12.57 -10.85 -17.56
C LYS A 295 13.61 -11.58 -16.71
N GLU A 296 14.87 -11.16 -16.78
CA GLU A 296 15.97 -11.80 -16.05
C GLU A 296 15.83 -11.59 -14.53
N GLN A 297 15.50 -10.36 -14.10
CA GLN A 297 15.22 -10.06 -12.70
C GLN A 297 14.04 -10.88 -12.18
N ALA A 298 13.00 -11.06 -12.99
CA ALA A 298 11.84 -11.85 -12.62
C ALA A 298 12.18 -13.34 -12.44
N GLU A 299 13.01 -13.90 -13.33
CA GLU A 299 13.49 -15.28 -13.23
C GLU A 299 14.31 -15.49 -11.94
N ARG A 300 15.31 -14.64 -11.69
CA ARG A 300 16.16 -14.70 -10.49
C ARG A 300 15.38 -14.50 -9.20
N LEU A 301 14.44 -13.55 -9.19
CA LEU A 301 13.58 -13.31 -8.04
C LEU A 301 12.68 -14.53 -7.75
N CYS A 302 12.15 -15.19 -8.78
CA CYS A 302 11.35 -16.41 -8.63
C CYS A 302 12.17 -17.58 -8.07
N GLU A 303 13.47 -17.67 -8.32
CA GLU A 303 14.33 -18.73 -7.76
C GLU A 303 14.31 -18.71 -6.22
N HIS A 304 14.25 -17.52 -5.60
CA HIS A 304 14.14 -17.40 -4.14
C HIS A 304 12.84 -17.97 -3.57
N LEU A 305 11.78 -18.13 -4.36
CA LEU A 305 10.54 -18.76 -3.90
C LEU A 305 10.67 -20.28 -3.71
N THR A 306 11.75 -20.88 -4.21
CA THR A 306 12.08 -22.30 -3.96
C THR A 306 12.77 -22.53 -2.62
N ASP A 307 13.26 -21.46 -2.00
CA ASP A 307 13.94 -21.49 -0.71
C ASP A 307 12.93 -21.82 0.42
N PRO A 308 13.12 -22.92 1.17
CA PRO A 308 12.22 -23.31 2.25
C PRO A 308 12.24 -22.35 3.44
N ASP A 309 13.15 -21.37 3.51
CA ASP A 309 13.10 -20.28 4.49
C ASP A 309 12.17 -19.14 4.05
N VAL A 310 11.97 -18.93 2.73
CA VAL A 310 11.00 -17.99 2.18
C VAL A 310 9.62 -18.62 2.03
N THR A 311 9.54 -19.79 1.39
CA THR A 311 8.27 -20.48 1.13
C THR A 311 8.12 -21.68 2.06
N GLY A 312 7.11 -21.64 2.92
CA GLY A 312 6.79 -22.71 3.84
C GLY A 312 5.74 -23.67 3.29
N ARG A 313 5.38 -24.68 4.10
CA ARG A 313 4.35 -25.68 3.76
C ARG A 313 3.00 -25.05 3.39
N TYR A 314 2.68 -23.90 3.96
CA TYR A 314 1.39 -23.23 3.83
C TYR A 314 1.46 -21.92 3.03
N GLY A 315 2.55 -21.70 2.28
CA GLY A 315 2.74 -20.52 1.44
C GLY A 315 3.95 -19.68 1.84
N ILE A 316 4.03 -18.48 1.26
CA ILE A 316 5.13 -17.52 1.46
C ILE A 316 5.09 -17.02 2.90
N ARG A 317 6.23 -17.03 3.58
CA ARG A 317 6.37 -16.42 4.91
C ARG A 317 6.46 -14.91 4.79
N THR A 318 5.88 -14.21 5.75
CA THR A 318 5.99 -12.74 5.82
C THR A 318 7.43 -12.29 5.99
N LEU A 319 8.24 -13.02 6.74
CA LEU A 319 9.68 -12.82 6.91
C LEU A 319 10.39 -14.18 6.73
N ALA A 320 11.54 -14.19 6.04
CA ALA A 320 12.28 -15.44 5.85
C ALA A 320 12.74 -16.02 7.20
N ARG A 321 12.68 -17.34 7.34
CA ARG A 321 12.91 -18.04 8.63
C ARG A 321 14.32 -17.85 9.18
N ASN A 322 15.29 -17.57 8.32
CA ASN A 322 16.69 -17.34 8.67
C ASN A 322 17.02 -15.88 9.01
N GLU A 323 16.04 -14.97 8.94
CA GLU A 323 16.21 -13.60 9.42
C GLU A 323 16.18 -13.56 10.95
N LYS A 324 17.06 -12.75 11.55
CA LYS A 324 17.18 -12.67 13.03
C LYS A 324 15.89 -12.24 13.72
N MET A 325 15.04 -11.49 13.02
CA MET A 325 13.78 -10.96 13.53
C MET A 325 12.61 -11.95 13.34
N TYR A 326 12.85 -13.12 12.73
CA TYR A 326 11.82 -14.13 12.56
C TYR A 326 11.35 -14.66 13.91
N ASN A 327 10.10 -14.32 14.26
CA ASN A 327 9.46 -14.75 15.48
C ASN A 327 7.99 -15.09 15.21
N LEU A 328 7.50 -16.18 15.83
CA LEU A 328 6.12 -16.66 15.75
C LEU A 328 5.32 -16.39 17.04
N GLU A 329 5.96 -15.78 18.04
CA GLU A 329 5.28 -15.33 19.25
C GLU A 329 4.18 -14.32 18.90
N LYS A 330 3.06 -14.44 19.61
CA LYS A 330 1.93 -13.54 19.41
C LYS A 330 2.30 -12.13 19.87
N SER A 331 2.19 -11.16 18.97
CA SER A 331 2.23 -9.73 19.27
C SER A 331 0.82 -9.10 19.24
N ASN A 332 0.68 -7.91 19.81
CA ASN A 332 -0.50 -7.06 19.75
C ASN A 332 -0.11 -5.58 19.77
N ASN A 333 -1.03 -4.73 19.32
CA ASN A 333 -0.99 -3.28 19.53
C ASN A 333 -1.63 -2.91 20.87
#